data_AF-A0A8J8FLU9-F1
#
_entry.id   AF-A0A8J8FLU9-F1
#
_cell.length_a   1.000
_cell.length_b   1.000
_cell.length_c   1.000
_cell.angle_alpha   90.00
_cell.angle_beta   90.00
_cell.angle_gamma   90.00
#
_symmetry.space_group_name_H-M   'P 1'
#
loop_
_entity.id
_entity.type
_entity.pdbx_description
1 polymer ?
#
loop_
_entity_poly.entity_id
_entity_poly.type
_entity_poly.pdbx_seq_one_letter_code
_entity_poly.pdbx_strand_id
1 'polypeptide(L)' 'MLDYNYKACEYGVTERMVEMAINGSGIRNTARVLKINKNTVINTLKKRKTSLHK' A
#
# COMPACT_ATOMS: atom_id res chain seq x y z
N MET A 1 -22.60 -0.68 -2.88
CA MET A 1 -21.13 -0.64 -3.12
C MET A 1 -20.62 0.59 -2.40
N LEU A 2 -19.68 0.45 -1.45
CA LEU A 2 -19.14 1.58 -0.70
C LEU A 2 -18.01 2.22 -1.53
N ASP A 3 -18.27 3.38 -2.13
CA ASP A 3 -17.22 4.17 -2.77
C ASP A 3 -16.38 4.85 -1.69
N TYR A 4 -15.30 4.17 -1.28
CA TYR A 4 -14.33 4.76 -0.37
C TYR A 4 -13.62 5.92 -1.08
N ASN A 5 -13.86 7.15 -0.63
CA ASN A 5 -13.04 8.31 -1.00
C ASN A 5 -11.54 8.07 -0.72
N TYR A 6 -11.23 7.21 0.27
CA TYR A 6 -9.88 6.82 0.64
C TYR A 6 -9.54 5.42 0.12
N LYS A 7 -9.09 5.33 -1.13
CA LYS A 7 -8.74 4.06 -1.80
C LYS A 7 -7.76 3.18 -1.03
N ALA A 8 -6.90 3.76 -0.20
CA ALA A 8 -5.97 2.97 0.61
C ALA A 8 -6.64 2.18 1.76
N CYS A 9 -7.89 2.50 2.10
CA CYS A 9 -8.69 1.74 3.07
C CYS A 9 -9.60 0.70 2.42
N GLU A 10 -9.60 0.61 1.09
CA GLU A 10 -10.34 -0.42 0.38
C GLU A 10 -9.70 -1.80 0.65
N TYR A 11 -10.56 -2.80 0.80
CA TYR A 11 -10.13 -4.16 1.11
C TYR A 11 -9.16 -4.68 0.04
N GLY A 12 -8.01 -5.21 0.47
CA GLY A 12 -6.99 -5.77 -0.43
C GLY A 12 -5.98 -4.77 -0.98
N VAL A 13 -6.18 -3.45 -0.81
CA VAL A 13 -5.22 -2.45 -1.32
C VAL A 13 -3.90 -2.51 -0.55
N THR A 14 -3.94 -2.78 0.75
CA THR A 14 -2.70 -2.88 1.55
C THR A 14 -1.89 -4.13 1.20
N GLU A 15 -2.56 -5.24 0.95
CA GLU A 15 -1.98 -6.50 0.49
C GLU A 15 -1.35 -6.29 -0.88
N ARG A 16 -2.06 -5.64 -1.80
CA ARG A 16 -1.55 -5.32 -3.13
C ARG A 16 -0.32 -4.43 -3.10
N MET A 17 -0.26 -3.45 -2.19
CA MET A 17 0.92 -2.59 -2.00
C MET A 17 2.14 -3.40 -1.58
N VAL A 18 1.95 -4.41 -0.71
CA VAL A 18 3.01 -5.32 -0.24
C VAL A 18 3.45 -6.25 -1.36
N GLU A 19 2.52 -6.89 -2.07
CA GLU A 19 2.83 -7.74 -3.23
C GLU A 19 3.65 -7.00 -4.28
N MET A 20 3.23 -5.78 -4.63
CA MET A 20 3.96 -4.96 -5.58
C MET A 20 5.38 -4.66 -5.09
N ALA A 21 5.57 -4.37 -3.81
CA ALA A 21 6.89 -4.13 -3.24
C ALA A 21 7.76 -5.40 -3.23
N ILE A 22 7.19 -6.57 -2.91
CA ILE A 22 7.88 -7.88 -2.95
C ILE A 22 8.35 -8.18 -4.38
N ASN A 23 7.53 -7.86 -5.38
CA ASN A 23 7.85 -8.01 -6.80
C ASN A 23 8.79 -6.91 -7.34
N GLY A 24 9.42 -6.11 -6.48
CA GLY A 24 10.40 -5.09 -6.87
C GLY A 24 9.82 -3.78 -7.38
N SER A 25 8.50 -3.55 -7.27
CA SER A 25 7.90 -2.26 -7.65
C SER A 25 8.32 -1.15 -6.69
N GLY A 26 8.82 -0.06 -7.25
CA GLY A 26 9.17 1.14 -6.49
C GLY A 26 7.94 1.86 -5.90
N ILE A 27 8.13 2.53 -4.77
CA ILE A 27 7.09 3.28 -4.03
C ILE A 27 6.31 4.24 -4.94
N ARG A 28 7.02 5.01 -5.80
CA ARG A 28 6.39 5.95 -6.73
C ARG A 28 5.56 5.26 -7.80
N ASN A 29 6.02 4.09 -8.27
CA ASN A 29 5.30 3.29 -9.26
C ASN A 29 4.00 2.75 -8.65
N THR A 30 4.09 2.13 -7.47
CA THR A 30 2.95 1.60 -6.73
C THR A 30 1.91 2.69 -6.43
N ALA A 31 2.36 3.89 -6.03
CA ALA A 31 1.48 5.04 -5.82
C ALA A 31 0.71 5.45 -7.09
N ARG A 32 1.39 5.48 -8.25
CA ARG A 32 0.78 5.81 -9.54
C ARG A 32 -0.23 4.75 -9.98
N VAL A 33 0.12 3.47 -9.90
CA VAL A 33 -0.74 2.35 -10.31
C VAL A 33 -2.00 2.28 -9.46
N LEU A 34 -1.86 2.36 -8.13
CA LEU A 34 -2.98 2.24 -7.20
C LEU A 34 -3.75 3.57 -6.99
N LYS A 35 -3.29 4.67 -7.62
CA LYS A 35 -3.86 6.02 -7.47
C LYS A 35 -4.00 6.45 -6.00
N ILE A 36 -2.96 6.15 -5.20
CA ILE A 36 -2.87 6.50 -3.77
C ILE A 36 -1.65 7.37 -3.51
N ASN A 37 -1.66 8.11 -2.40
CA ASN A 37 -0.53 8.95 -2.02
C ASN A 37 0.72 8.10 -1.72
N LYS A 38 1.88 8.53 -2.24
CA LYS A 38 3.20 7.91 -1.96
C LYS A 38 3.51 7.79 -0.46
N ASN A 39 3.05 8.76 0.35
CA ASN A 39 3.25 8.73 1.80
C ASN A 39 2.45 7.59 2.44
N THR A 40 1.26 7.31 1.91
CA THR A 40 0.46 6.15 2.33
C THR A 40 1.18 4.84 1.98
N VAL A 41 1.79 4.75 0.79
CA VAL A 41 2.64 3.60 0.42
C VAL A 41 3.79 3.39 1.40
N ILE A 42 4.54 4.45 1.71
CA ILE A 42 5.66 4.39 2.66
C ILE A 42 5.17 3.95 4.04
N ASN A 43 4.09 4.54 4.55
CA ASN A 43 3.55 4.23 5.88
C ASN A 43 3.06 2.79 5.98
N THR A 44 2.35 2.29 4.97
CA THR A 44 1.87 0.90 4.94
C THR A 44 3.04 -0.09 4.96
N LEU A 45 4.07 0.14 4.13
CA LEU A 45 5.25 -0.72 4.08
C LEU A 45 6.08 -0.67 5.38
N LYS A 46 6.21 0.52 6.01
CA LYS A 46 6.88 0.68 7.30
C LYS A 46 6.12 0.01 8.46
N LYS A 47 4.79 0.13 8.52
CA LYS A 47 3.96 -0.50 9.56
C LYS A 47 4.02 -2.03 9.54
N ARG A 48 4.19 -2.64 8.37
CA ARG A 48 4.35 -4.11 8.26
C ARG A 48 5.73 -4.60 8.73
N LYS A 49 6.80 -3.79 8.62
CA LYS A 49 8.11 -4.15 9.20
C LYS A 49 8.05 -4.28 10.73
N THR A 50 7.22 -3.49 11.39
CA THR A 50 7.07 -3.55 12.86
C THR A 50 6.22 -4.72 13.36
N SER A 51 5.34 -5.29 12.52
CA SER A 51 4.52 -6.45 12.91
C SER A 51 5.20 -7.81 12.71
N LEU A 52 6.36 -7.85 12.03
CA LEU A 52 7.14 -9.07 11.81
C LEU A 52 8.13 -9.38 12.96
N HIS A 53 8.22 -8.51 13.97
CA HIS A 53 9.08 -8.67 15.16
C HIS A 53 8.29 -8.95 16.44
N LYS A 54 7.08 -9.51 16.34
CA LYS A 54 6.24 -9.85 17.50
C LYS A 54 5.93 -11.33 17.51
#